data_AF-A0A967T769-F1
#
_entry.id   AF-A0A967T769-F1
#
_cell.length_a   1.000
_cell.length_b   1.000
_cell.length_c   1.000
_cell.angle_alpha   90.00
_cell.angle_beta   90.00
_cell.angle_gamma   90.00
#
_symmetry.space_group_name_H-M   'P 1'
#
loop_
_entity.id
_entity.type
_entity.pdbx_description
1 polymer ?
#
loop_
_entity_poly.entity_id
_entity_poly.type
_entity_poly.pdbx_seq_one_letter_code
_entity_poly.pdbx_strand_id
1 'polypeptide(L)'
;MDFCHKHNLVDPTTADSERRYGIRVTLPASDTLRKILGDDWERLHWYATEAERDIAYDAMAARHGYYRQTDTPTQILEKIIR
;
A
#
# COMPACT_ATOMS: atom_id res chain seq x y z
N MET A 1 -24.83 9.87 -13.44
CA MET A 1 -23.90 10.63 -12.59
C MET A 1 -22.57 9.89 -12.63
N ASP A 2 -21.75 10.18 -13.64
CA ASP A 2 -20.51 9.46 -13.90
C ASP A 2 -19.32 10.32 -13.47
N PHE A 3 -19.16 10.47 -12.16
CA PHE A 3 -17.98 11.10 -11.55
C PHE A 3 -17.07 10.04 -10.95
N CYS A 4 -16.66 9.06 -11.76
CA CYS A 4 -15.63 8.10 -11.37
C CYS A 4 -14.29 8.60 -11.90
N HIS A 5 -13.39 9.04 -11.02
CA HIS A 5 -12.02 9.37 -11.41
C HIS A 5 -11.30 8.11 -11.92
N LYS A 6 -10.42 8.26 -12.91
CA LYS A 6 -9.68 7.13 -13.51
C LYS A 6 -8.96 6.23 -12.50
N HIS A 7 -8.46 6.78 -11.38
CA HIS A 7 -7.80 6.01 -10.33
C HIS A 7 -8.76 5.11 -9.50
N ASN A 8 -10.07 5.31 -9.62
CA ASN A 8 -11.10 4.46 -9.01
C ASN A 8 -11.64 3.42 -9.99
N LEU A 9 -11.32 3.52 -11.28
CA LEU A 9 -11.76 2.58 -12.30
C LEU A 9 -10.76 1.42 -12.36
N VAL A 10 -11.29 0.20 -12.22
CA VAL A 10 -10.51 -1.02 -12.47
C VAL A 10 -10.24 -1.10 -13.97
N ASP A 11 -8.99 -1.29 -14.35
CA ASP A 11 -8.65 -1.56 -15.75
C ASP A 11 -9.15 -2.97 -16.14
N PRO A 12 -10.02 -3.08 -17.16
CA PRO A 12 -10.63 -4.36 -17.53
C PRO A 12 -9.62 -5.37 -18.10
N THR A 13 -8.45 -4.93 -18.56
CA THR A 13 -7.43 -5.84 -19.12
C THR A 13 -6.62 -6.55 -18.04
N THR A 14 -6.52 -5.95 -16.84
CA THR A 14 -5.85 -6.54 -15.68
C THR A 14 -6.82 -7.00 -14.59
N ALA A 15 -8.12 -6.77 -14.76
CA ALA A 15 -9.17 -7.11 -13.80
C ALA A 15 -9.16 -8.60 -13.40
N ASP A 16 -8.95 -9.48 -14.40
CA ASP A 16 -8.96 -10.94 -14.27
C ASP A 16 -7.56 -11.55 -14.02
N SER A 17 -6.51 -10.72 -14.08
CA SER A 17 -5.14 -11.21 -13.83
C SER A 17 -5.00 -11.67 -12.38
N GLU A 18 -4.43 -12.85 -12.18
CA GLU A 18 -4.14 -13.36 -10.85
C GLU A 18 -3.12 -12.45 -10.16
N ARG A 19 -3.58 -11.71 -9.14
CA ARG A 19 -2.75 -10.75 -8.41
C ARG A 19 -1.84 -11.48 -7.43
N ARG A 20 -0.72 -12.00 -7.94
CA ARG A 20 0.24 -12.82 -7.17
C ARG A 20 1.25 -11.99 -6.40
N TYR A 21 1.46 -10.74 -6.76
CA TYR A 21 2.47 -9.87 -6.14
C TYR A 21 1.81 -8.96 -5.12
N GLY A 22 2.25 -8.97 -3.87
CA GLY A 22 1.62 -8.20 -2.80
C GLY A 22 2.56 -7.33 -2.00
N ILE A 23 1.99 -6.36 -1.29
CA ILE A 23 2.63 -5.58 -0.24
C ILE A 23 1.80 -5.75 1.03
N ARG A 24 2.44 -6.24 2.08
CA ARG A 24 1.88 -6.28 3.43
C ARG A 24 2.32 -5.04 4.19
N VAL A 25 1.34 -4.31 4.72
CA VAL A 25 1.54 -3.10 5.51
C VAL A 25 1.16 -3.42 6.95
N THR A 26 2.10 -3.20 7.87
CA THR A 26 1.90 -3.37 9.30
C THR A 26 2.42 -2.15 10.06
N LEU A 27 2.10 -2.09 11.36
CA LEU A 27 2.56 -1.03 12.24
C LEU A 27 3.61 -1.57 13.21
N PRO A 28 4.69 -0.82 13.50
CA PRO A 28 5.63 -1.20 14.54
C PRO A 28 4.94 -1.18 15.90
N ALA A 29 5.44 -1.99 16.83
CA ALA A 29 4.87 -2.08 18.18
C ALA A 29 4.87 -0.73 18.94
N SER A 30 5.77 0.17 18.59
CA SER A 30 5.86 1.52 19.17
C SER A 30 4.92 2.54 18.53
N ASP A 31 4.19 2.18 17.48
CA ASP A 31 3.32 3.12 16.76
C ASP A 31 2.07 3.47 17.56
N THR A 32 1.77 4.77 17.67
CA THR A 32 0.57 5.22 18.39
C THR A 32 -0.73 4.83 17.69
N LEU A 33 -0.71 4.66 16.37
CA LEU A 33 -1.87 4.24 15.57
C LEU A 33 -2.30 2.80 15.91
N ARG A 34 -1.37 1.98 16.42
CA ARG A 34 -1.66 0.61 16.90
C ARG A 34 -2.71 0.61 18.02
N LYS A 35 -2.74 1.64 18.86
CA LYS A 35 -3.74 1.81 19.93
C LYS A 35 -5.17 2.00 19.42
N ILE A 36 -5.32 2.40 18.16
CA ILE A 36 -6.60 2.69 17.53
C ILE A 36 -7.02 1.53 16.64
N LEU A 37 -6.10 1.02 15.82
CA LEU A 37 -6.39 -0.02 14.83
C LEU A 37 -6.33 -1.45 15.40
N GLY A 38 -5.68 -1.63 16.55
CA GLY A 38 -5.43 -2.93 17.16
C GLY A 38 -4.04 -3.46 16.85
N ASP A 39 -3.60 -4.39 17.69
CA ASP A 39 -2.24 -4.93 17.64
C ASP A 39 -2.00 -5.78 16.39
N ASP A 40 -3.00 -6.52 15.94
CA ASP A 40 -2.92 -7.42 14.78
C ASP A 40 -3.37 -6.75 13.48
N TRP A 41 -3.37 -5.42 13.43
CA TRP A 41 -3.75 -4.71 12.21
C TRP A 41 -2.72 -4.93 11.10
N GLU A 42 -3.22 -5.40 9.96
CA GLU A 42 -2.47 -5.47 8.71
C GLU A 42 -3.34 -5.05 7.53
N ARG A 43 -2.70 -4.54 6.48
CA ARG A 43 -3.34 -4.25 5.20
C ARG A 43 -2.55 -4.87 4.07
N LEU A 44 -3.26 -5.57 3.19
CA LEU A 44 -2.67 -6.23 2.02
C LEU A 44 -3.07 -5.49 0.75
N HIS A 45 -2.08 -5.18 -0.07
CA HIS A 45 -2.26 -4.66 -1.43
C HIS A 45 -1.77 -5.71 -2.41
N TRP A 46 -2.59 -6.09 -3.38
CA TRP A 46 -2.25 -7.09 -4.39
C TRP A 46 -2.21 -6.46 -5.79
N TYR A 47 -1.23 -6.86 -6.58
CA TYR A 47 -0.90 -6.34 -7.90
C TYR A 47 -0.76 -7.49 -8.90
N ALA A 48 -1.11 -7.21 -10.15
CA ALA A 48 -1.02 -8.18 -11.25
C ALA A 48 0.43 -8.45 -11.64
N THR A 49 1.27 -7.40 -11.65
CA THR A 49 2.68 -7.50 -12.03
C THR A 49 3.63 -7.13 -10.90
N GLU A 50 4.86 -7.64 -11.00
CA GLU A 50 5.94 -7.30 -10.09
C GLU A 50 6.31 -5.81 -10.15
N ALA A 51 6.35 -5.25 -11.36
CA ALA A 51 6.69 -3.85 -11.60
C ALA A 51 5.68 -2.90 -10.95
N GLU A 52 4.38 -3.21 -11.03
CA GLU A 52 3.34 -2.42 -10.36
C GLU A 52 3.49 -2.45 -8.83
N ARG A 53 3.76 -3.64 -8.26
CA ARG A 53 4.05 -3.78 -6.83
C ARG A 53 5.24 -2.91 -6.44
N ASP A 54 6.31 -2.94 -7.21
CA ASP A 54 7.53 -2.20 -6.86
C ASP A 54 7.36 -0.69 -6.96
N ILE A 55 6.69 -0.20 -7.99
CA ILE A 55 6.33 1.22 -8.11
C ILE A 55 5.45 1.65 -6.92
N ALA A 56 4.47 0.83 -6.53
CA ALA A 56 3.62 1.12 -5.40
C ALA A 56 4.39 1.08 -4.06
N TYR A 57 5.32 0.14 -3.92
CA TYR A 57 6.18 0.02 -2.74
C TYR A 57 7.04 1.27 -2.56
N ASP A 58 7.73 1.71 -3.62
CA ASP A 58 8.53 2.93 -3.60
C ASP A 58 7.67 4.17 -3.32
N ALA A 59 6.48 4.26 -3.91
CA ALA A 59 5.55 5.35 -3.64
C ALA A 59 5.05 5.38 -2.19
N MET A 60 4.81 4.21 -1.57
CA MET A 60 4.42 4.09 -0.16
C MET A 60 5.58 4.38 0.80
N ALA A 61 6.79 3.94 0.45
CA ALA A 61 8.00 4.19 1.24
C ALA A 61 8.48 5.65 1.13
N ALA A 62 8.13 6.33 0.03
CA ALA A 62 8.51 7.71 -0.20
C ALA A 62 7.86 8.66 0.81
N ARG A 63 8.68 9.50 1.44
CA ARG A 63 8.19 10.64 2.22
C ARG A 63 7.51 11.63 1.29
N HIS A 64 6.23 11.91 1.53
CA HIS A 64 5.53 12.97 0.80
C HIS A 64 6.23 14.32 0.99
N GLY A 65 6.39 15.08 -0.10
CA GLY A 65 7.18 16.32 -0.11
C GLY A 65 6.69 17.44 0.83
N TYR A 66 5.46 17.34 1.34
CA TYR A 66 4.88 18.29 2.30
C TYR A 66 5.21 17.97 3.77
N TYR A 67 5.80 16.80 4.07
CA TYR A 67 6.14 16.39 5.43
C TYR A 67 7.45 17.05 5.89
N ARG A 68 7.59 17.27 7.20
CA ARG A 68 8.86 17.79 7.75
C ARG A 68 9.93 16.73 7.58
N GLN A 69 11.19 17.16 7.63
CA GLN A 69 12.31 16.22 7.48
C GLN A 69 12.28 15.09 8.50
N THR A 70 11.75 15.35 9.70
CA THR A 70 11.64 14.39 10.80
C THR A 70 10.42 13.46 10.71
N ASP A 71 9.44 13.76 9.87
CA ASP A 71 8.26 12.93 9.73
C ASP A 71 8.53 11.83 8.69
N THR A 72 9.03 10.69 9.17
CA THR A 72 9.26 9.50 8.37
C THR A 72 8.05 8.57 8.49
N PRO A 73 7.58 7.94 7.40
CA PRO A 73 6.56 6.91 7.50
C PRO A 73 6.99 5.83 8.49
N THR A 74 6.15 5.53 9.47
CA THR A 74 6.42 4.53 10.51
C THR A 74 5.98 3.13 10.11
N GLN A 75 5.19 3.01 9.04
CA GLN A 75 4.65 1.75 8.55
C GLN A 75 5.77 0.79 8.13
N ILE A 76 5.61 -0.48 8.47
CA ILE A 76 6.50 -1.56 8.01
C ILE A 76 5.87 -2.14 6.74
N LEU A 77 6.60 -2.04 5.63
CA LEU A 77 6.22 -2.55 4.32
C LEU A 77 6.99 -3.82 4.01
N GLU A 78 6.30 -4.88 3.61
CA GLU A 78 6.90 -6.16 3.23
C GLU A 78 6.37 -6.60 1.86
N LYS A 79 7.28 -6.94 0.94
CA LYS A 79 6.91 -7.52 -0.36
C LYS A 79 6.61 -9.01 -0.17
N ILE A 80 5.42 -9.44 -0.60
CA ILE A 80 4.96 -10.83 -0.51
C ILE A 80 4.56 -11.36 -1.89
N ILE A 81 4.54 -12.68 -2.03
CA ILE A 81 4.11 -13.38 -3.24
C ILE A 81 3.16 -14.51 -2.83
N ARG A 82 2.09 -14.72 -3.60
CA ARG A 82 1.14 -15.84 -3.44
C ARG A 82 1.49 -17.01 -4.35
#